data_AF-A0A257PUW7-F1
#
_entry.id   AF-A0A257PUW7-F1
#
_cell.length_a   1.000
_cell.length_b   1.000
_cell.length_c   1.000
_cell.angle_alpha   90.00
_cell.angle_beta   90.00
_cell.angle_gamma   90.00
#
_symmetry.space_group_name_H-M   'P 1'
#
loop_
_entity.id
_entity.type
_entity.pdbx_description
1 polymer ?
#
loop_
_entity_poly.entity_id
_entity_poly.type
_entity_poly.pdbx_seq_one_letter_code
_entity_poly.pdbx_strand_id
1 'polypeptide(L)'
;MENKPASRRAALKTGLGLLAAAGTLGAAASTAQAQSAKADPTSVGYQAKPSNGQKCSGCVQYIKPNACKIVSGTISPDGWCELYSPAG
;
A
#
# COMPACT_ATOMS: atom_id res chain seq x y z
N MET A 1 34.98 9.03 3.62
CA MET A 1 34.73 8.98 2.16
C MET A 1 33.65 7.94 1.94
N GLU A 2 32.49 8.44 1.54
CA GLU A 2 31.26 7.77 1.13
C GLU A 2 31.50 6.53 0.25
N ASN A 3 30.74 5.44 0.45
CA ASN A 3 30.64 4.36 -0.53
C ASN A 3 29.21 3.81 -0.60
N LYS A 4 28.50 4.18 -1.66
CA LYS A 4 27.33 3.48 -2.23
C LYS A 4 27.55 3.52 -3.75
N PRO A 5 27.24 2.46 -4.54
CA PRO A 5 26.04 1.65 -4.44
C PRO A 5 26.23 0.14 -4.56
N ALA A 6 25.18 -0.57 -4.12
CA ALA A 6 25.02 -2.00 -4.30
C ALA A 6 25.26 -2.43 -5.76
N SER A 7 26.22 -3.32 -5.97
CA SER A 7 26.33 -4.09 -7.21
C SER A 7 26.00 -5.54 -6.89
N ARG A 8 24.72 -5.88 -7.08
CA ARG A 8 24.15 -7.23 -7.01
C ARG A 8 24.65 -8.08 -8.18
N ARG A 9 25.96 -8.35 -8.26
CA ARG A 9 26.60 -9.07 -9.38
C ARG A 9 27.59 -10.14 -8.92
N ALA A 10 27.31 -10.80 -7.80
CA ALA A 10 28.22 -11.81 -7.24
C ALA A 10 27.54 -13.14 -6.88
N ALA A 11 26.45 -13.52 -7.56
CA ALA A 11 25.70 -14.73 -7.20
C ALA A 11 25.44 -15.72 -8.36
N LEU A 12 26.01 -15.54 -9.54
CA LEU A 12 25.92 -16.53 -10.61
C LEU A 12 27.28 -16.67 -11.28
N LYS A 13 28.05 -17.74 -10.98
CA LYS A 13 28.98 -18.43 -11.88
C LYS A 13 29.80 -19.51 -11.15
N THR A 14 29.15 -20.64 -10.83
CA THR A 14 29.85 -21.94 -10.78
C THR A 14 28.84 -23.05 -11.00
N GLY A 15 28.57 -23.36 -12.26
CA GLY A 15 27.78 -24.53 -12.65
C GLY A 15 28.74 -25.63 -13.11
N LEU A 16 28.88 -26.69 -12.31
CA LEU A 16 29.53 -27.93 -12.69
C LEU A 16 28.80 -29.10 -12.01
N GLY A 17 28.43 -30.11 -12.79
CA GLY A 17 28.17 -31.47 -12.28
C GLY A 17 26.71 -31.88 -12.14
N LEU A 18 26.31 -32.83 -12.99
CA LEU A 18 25.03 -33.56 -12.99
C LEU A 18 24.79 -34.28 -11.65
N LEU A 19 23.53 -34.37 -11.20
CA LEU A 19 22.92 -35.56 -10.56
C LEU A 19 21.39 -35.35 -10.43
N ALA A 20 20.66 -36.45 -10.59
CA ALA A 20 19.22 -36.52 -10.82
C ALA A 20 18.33 -36.31 -9.58
N ALA A 21 17.06 -36.00 -9.89
CA ALA A 21 15.83 -36.23 -9.10
C ALA A 21 15.39 -35.19 -8.05
N ALA A 22 14.07 -34.92 -8.13
CA ALA A 22 13.15 -34.39 -7.13
C ALA A 22 13.13 -32.87 -6.85
N GLY A 23 11.95 -32.28 -7.09
CA GLY A 23 11.50 -31.07 -6.40
C GLY A 23 11.31 -29.85 -7.30
N THR A 24 10.10 -29.68 -7.83
CA THR A 24 9.63 -28.38 -8.32
C THR A 24 9.56 -27.39 -7.15
N LEU A 25 10.63 -26.65 -6.91
CA LEU A 25 10.59 -25.48 -6.01
C LEU A 25 10.53 -24.24 -6.88
N GLY A 26 9.35 -24.02 -7.48
CA GLY A 26 8.95 -22.70 -7.93
C GLY A 26 8.96 -21.80 -6.70
N ALA A 27 10.04 -21.05 -6.52
CA ALA A 27 10.09 -19.97 -5.55
C ALA A 27 9.09 -18.91 -6.02
N ALA A 28 7.83 -19.09 -5.62
CA ALA A 28 6.84 -18.04 -5.64
C ALA A 28 7.40 -16.94 -4.75
N ALA A 29 8.04 -15.95 -5.38
CA ALA A 29 8.36 -14.70 -4.75
C ALA A 29 7.03 -14.05 -4.42
N SER A 30 6.52 -14.34 -3.22
CA SER A 30 5.41 -13.62 -2.62
C SER A 30 5.85 -12.17 -2.55
N THR A 31 5.43 -11.36 -3.52
CA THR A 31 5.50 -9.91 -3.41
C THR A 31 4.61 -9.55 -2.25
N ALA A 32 5.19 -9.50 -1.05
CA ALA A 32 4.57 -8.91 0.11
C ALA A 32 4.35 -7.45 -0.23
N GLN A 33 3.19 -7.15 -0.82
CA GLN A 33 2.72 -5.79 -1.02
C GLN A 33 2.53 -5.26 0.39
N ALA A 34 3.47 -4.42 0.84
CA ALA A 34 3.39 -3.75 2.12
C ALA A 34 2.12 -2.90 2.12
N GLN A 35 1.02 -3.47 2.57
CA GLN A 35 -0.20 -2.72 2.84
C GLN A 35 0.12 -1.89 4.09
N SER A 36 0.47 -0.62 3.87
CA SER A 36 0.55 0.35 4.96
C SER A 36 -0.75 0.26 5.77
N ALA A 37 -0.62 0.11 7.10
CA ALA A 37 -1.76 0.06 7.98
C ALA A 37 -2.59 1.34 7.80
N LYS A 38 -3.86 1.20 7.45
CA LYS A 38 -4.81 2.32 7.37
C LYS A 38 -5.15 2.80 8.78
N ALA A 39 -5.37 4.09 8.95
CA ALA A 39 -5.83 4.68 10.19
C ALA A 39 -7.24 4.21 10.55
N ASP A 40 -7.52 4.05 11.84
CA ASP A 40 -8.86 3.79 12.34
C ASP A 40 -9.73 5.06 12.17
N PRO A 41 -11.00 4.94 11.74
CA PRO A 41 -11.89 6.10 11.56
C PRO A 41 -11.99 7.00 12.79
N THR A 42 -12.00 6.42 14.00
CA THR A 42 -12.09 7.19 15.26
C THR A 42 -10.83 8.01 15.52
N SER A 43 -9.66 7.52 15.09
CA SER A 43 -8.38 8.21 15.30
C SER A 43 -8.18 9.46 14.43
N VAL A 44 -8.96 9.60 13.36
CA VAL A 44 -8.87 10.71 12.39
C VAL A 44 -10.11 11.60 12.41
N GLY A 45 -10.93 11.49 13.44
CA GLY A 45 -12.16 12.27 13.57
C GLY A 45 -13.14 12.03 12.41
N TYR A 46 -13.20 10.81 11.86
CA TYR A 46 -14.10 10.52 10.76
C TYR A 46 -15.56 10.69 11.18
N GLN A 47 -16.32 11.40 10.35
CA GLN A 47 -17.75 11.58 10.46
C GLN A 47 -18.42 11.26 9.11
N ALA A 48 -19.64 10.73 9.14
CA ALA A 48 -20.38 10.40 7.92
C ALA A 48 -21.03 11.61 7.21
N LYS A 49 -20.86 12.82 7.75
CA LYS A 49 -21.41 14.09 7.25
C LYS A 49 -20.28 15.02 6.78
N PRO A 50 -20.56 15.97 5.87
CA PRO A 50 -19.56 16.90 5.38
C PRO A 50 -19.11 17.88 6.47
N SER A 51 -17.95 18.49 6.29
CA SER A 51 -17.41 19.55 7.16
C SER A 51 -17.08 20.79 6.32
N ASN A 52 -17.76 21.91 6.55
CA ASN A 52 -17.52 23.17 5.82
C ASN A 52 -17.50 23.00 4.27
N GLY A 53 -18.43 22.21 3.74
CA GLY A 53 -18.50 21.89 2.30
C GLY A 53 -17.48 20.86 1.81
N GLN A 54 -16.52 20.46 2.65
CA GLN A 54 -15.55 19.40 2.36
C GLN A 54 -16.19 18.03 2.60
N LYS A 55 -15.99 17.12 1.64
CA LYS A 55 -16.48 15.75 1.74
C LYS A 55 -15.60 14.75 1.01
N CYS A 56 -15.68 13.48 1.42
CA CYS A 56 -14.86 12.40 0.87
C CYS A 56 -14.94 12.33 -0.65
N SER A 57 -16.08 12.56 -1.30
CA SER A 57 -16.20 12.53 -2.76
C SER A 57 -15.32 13.56 -3.47
N GLY A 58 -14.91 14.63 -2.79
CA GLY A 58 -13.98 15.66 -3.28
C GLY A 58 -12.56 15.53 -2.71
N CYS A 59 -12.23 14.42 -2.02
CA CYS A 59 -10.93 14.18 -1.41
C CYS A 59 -10.02 13.34 -2.30
N VAL A 60 -8.72 13.66 -2.40
CA VAL A 60 -7.71 12.87 -3.15
C VAL A 60 -7.52 11.46 -2.61
N GLN A 61 -7.90 11.22 -1.36
CA GLN A 61 -7.76 9.93 -0.69
C GLN A 61 -8.95 9.01 -0.93
N TYR A 62 -10.08 9.54 -1.38
CA TYR A 62 -11.29 8.76 -1.56
C TYR A 62 -11.20 7.88 -2.80
N ILE A 63 -11.67 6.64 -2.63
CA ILE A 63 -11.76 5.63 -3.66
C ILE A 63 -13.24 5.30 -3.77
N LYS A 64 -13.84 5.63 -4.92
CA LYS A 64 -15.25 5.27 -5.20
C LYS A 64 -15.43 3.74 -5.13
N PRO A 65 -16.59 3.26 -4.66
CA PRO A 65 -17.76 4.03 -4.22
C PRO A 65 -17.78 4.32 -2.70
N ASN A 66 -16.88 3.73 -1.91
CA ASN A 66 -17.01 3.77 -0.45
C ASN A 66 -15.72 3.41 0.32
N ALA A 67 -14.54 3.76 -0.20
CA ALA A 67 -13.26 3.43 0.44
C ALA A 67 -12.34 4.66 0.52
N CYS A 68 -11.29 4.56 1.34
CA CYS A 68 -10.24 5.56 1.45
C CYS A 68 -8.86 4.91 1.38
N LYS A 69 -7.87 5.59 0.80
CA LYS A 69 -6.48 5.13 0.73
C LYS A 69 -5.88 4.94 2.12
N ILE A 70 -6.22 5.81 3.06
CA ILE A 70 -5.55 5.93 4.36
C ILE A 70 -6.45 5.70 5.57
N VAL A 71 -7.78 5.63 5.42
CA VAL A 71 -8.72 5.31 6.50
C VAL A 71 -9.33 3.93 6.24
N SER A 72 -9.39 3.09 7.28
CA SER A 72 -9.97 1.75 7.19
C SER A 72 -11.50 1.80 7.21
N GLY A 73 -12.13 0.66 6.87
CA GLY A 73 -13.59 0.53 6.87
C GLY A 73 -14.29 1.19 5.67
N THR A 74 -15.62 1.23 5.77
CA THR A 74 -16.50 1.79 4.74
C THR A 74 -16.64 3.30 4.91
N ILE A 75 -16.40 4.04 3.84
CA ILE A 75 -16.37 5.50 3.82
C ILE A 75 -17.54 6.03 3.00
N SER A 76 -18.32 6.94 3.58
CA SER A 76 -19.40 7.63 2.88
C SER A 76 -18.82 8.66 1.90
N PRO A 77 -19.35 8.80 0.66
CA PRO A 77 -19.00 9.90 -0.22
C PRO A 77 -19.24 11.29 0.40
N ASP A 78 -20.23 11.40 1.29
CA ASP A 78 -20.55 12.65 2.00
C ASP A 78 -19.85 12.75 3.37
N GLY A 79 -19.01 11.78 3.74
CA GLY A 79 -18.23 11.81 4.98
C GLY A 79 -17.08 12.82 4.94
N TRP A 80 -16.37 12.95 6.07
CA TRP A 80 -15.19 13.80 6.20
C TRP A 80 -14.30 13.30 7.37
N CYS A 81 -12.99 13.52 7.30
CA CYS A 81 -12.04 13.27 8.39
C CYS A 81 -10.96 14.36 8.40
N GLU A 82 -10.19 14.47 9.48
CA GLU A 82 -9.13 15.47 9.65
C GLU A 82 -8.02 15.37 8.59
N LEU A 83 -7.81 14.18 8.01
CA LEU A 83 -6.84 13.95 6.92
C LEU A 83 -7.37 14.34 5.53
N TYR A 84 -8.45 15.12 5.45
CA TYR A 84 -9.02 15.58 4.19
C TYR A 84 -8.00 16.38 3.38
N SER A 85 -7.96 16.13 2.07
CA SER A 85 -7.18 16.92 1.12
C SER A 85 -7.97 17.02 -0.19
N PRO A 86 -8.26 18.23 -0.69
CA PRO A 86 -9.11 18.42 -1.86
C PRO A 86 -8.46 17.83 -3.11
N ALA A 87 -9.26 17.15 -3.93
CA ALA A 87 -8.89 16.85 -5.31
C ALA A 87 -8.76 18.19 -6.05
N GLY A 88 -7.58 18.43 -6.62
CA GLY A 88 -7.24 19.68 -7.31
C GLY A 88 -8.14 20.02 -8.48
#